data_AF-A0A9E1WJ73-F1
#
_entry.id   AF-A0A9E1WJ73-F1
#
_cell.length_a   1.000
_cell.length_b   1.000
_cell.length_c   1.000
_cell.angle_alpha   90.00
_cell.angle_beta   90.00
_cell.angle_gamma   90.00
#
_symmetry.space_group_name_H-M   'P 1'
#
loop_
_entity.id
_entity.type
_entity.pdbx_description
1 polymer ?
#
loop_
_entity_poly.entity_id
_entity_poly.type
_entity_poly.pdbx_seq_one_letter_code
_entity_poly.pdbx_strand_id
1 'polypeptide(L)'
;LEFDRNSDVIKPQAVVEQLYQVTKGDAYITSDVGQHQMFAAQFYHFDKPRRWINSGGLGTMGFGLPAAIGVKLAHPEADVACITGEASIQMCIQELSTALQYKTPVKIINLNNRYMGMVRQWQEFSYESRYSHSYMDTIPDFVALAEAYGHVGIRVEKPEDVRPALEKAFALKDRTVFIDFITDRTENVYPMIESGKGHQEMTLRIAPGTPIDRELA
;
A
#
# COMPACT_ATOMS: atom_id res chain seq x y z
N LEU A 1 13.33 11.44 1.27
CA LEU A 1 12.53 10.58 2.15
C LEU A 1 13.41 9.39 2.52
N GLU A 2 13.62 9.14 3.81
CA GLU A 2 14.51 8.08 4.28
C GLU A 2 13.73 6.94 4.96
N PHE A 3 14.19 5.71 4.74
CA PHE A 3 13.79 4.50 5.44
C PHE A 3 14.95 3.51 5.39
N ASP A 4 14.92 2.48 6.23
CA ASP A 4 15.98 1.47 6.27
C ASP A 4 15.92 0.55 5.04
N ARG A 5 16.89 0.70 4.13
CA ARG A 5 16.99 -0.09 2.89
C ARG A 5 17.69 -1.44 3.06
N ASN A 6 18.32 -1.68 4.21
CA ASN A 6 19.09 -2.90 4.50
C ASN A 6 18.34 -3.84 5.46
N SER A 7 17.07 -3.55 5.72
CA SER A 7 16.20 -4.35 6.58
C SER A 7 15.98 -5.76 6.02
N ASP A 8 16.03 -6.76 6.90
CA ASP A 8 15.70 -8.16 6.58
C ASP A 8 14.19 -8.38 6.35
N VAL A 9 13.35 -7.43 6.79
CA VAL A 9 11.90 -7.42 6.53
C VAL A 9 11.53 -6.41 5.44
N ILE A 10 10.48 -6.68 4.68
CA ILE A 10 10.05 -5.82 3.57
C ILE A 10 9.57 -4.47 4.13
N LYS A 11 10.24 -3.38 3.73
CA LYS A 11 9.74 -2.03 3.99
C LYS A 11 8.66 -1.65 2.97
N PRO A 12 7.48 -1.15 3.40
CA PRO A 12 6.40 -0.77 2.48
C PRO A 12 6.84 0.32 1.49
N GLN A 13 7.72 1.23 1.90
CA GLN A 13 8.29 2.27 1.04
C GLN A 13 9.09 1.66 -0.12
N ALA A 14 9.87 0.60 0.13
CA ALA A 14 10.66 -0.09 -0.89
C ALA A 14 9.77 -0.73 -1.96
N VAL A 15 8.62 -1.30 -1.57
CA VAL A 15 7.66 -1.89 -2.53
C VAL A 15 7.14 -0.81 -3.48
N VAL A 16 6.78 0.36 -2.96
CA VAL A 16 6.29 1.49 -3.78
C VAL A 16 7.38 2.04 -4.70
N GLU A 17 8.61 2.21 -4.21
CA GLU A 17 9.73 2.65 -5.06
C GLU A 17 10.03 1.66 -6.18
N GLN A 18 10.04 0.37 -5.88
CA GLN A 18 10.28 -0.67 -6.89
C GLN A 18 9.11 -0.76 -7.87
N LEU A 19 7.87 -0.56 -7.40
CA LEU A 19 6.70 -0.46 -8.27
C LEU A 19 6.87 0.71 -9.25
N TYR A 20 7.26 1.90 -8.78
CA TYR A 20 7.56 3.06 -9.64
C TYR A 20 8.64 2.74 -10.69
N GLN A 21 9.71 2.05 -10.30
CA GLN A 21 10.78 1.66 -11.21
C GLN A 21 10.31 0.67 -12.29
N VAL A 22 9.56 -0.37 -11.89
CA VAL A 22 9.05 -1.41 -12.80
C VAL A 22 8.04 -0.82 -13.79
N THR A 23 7.18 0.10 -13.36
CA THR A 23 6.20 0.78 -14.22
C THR A 23 6.77 2.00 -14.94
N LYS A 24 8.03 2.35 -14.68
CA LYS A 24 8.70 3.55 -15.20
C LYS A 24 7.90 4.84 -14.93
N GLY A 25 7.17 4.87 -13.81
CA GLY A 25 6.31 5.99 -13.41
C GLY A 25 5.08 6.24 -14.28
N ASP A 26 4.77 5.40 -15.29
CA ASP A 26 3.69 5.69 -16.24
C ASP A 26 2.34 5.03 -15.87
N ALA A 27 2.34 4.06 -14.94
CA ALA A 27 1.10 3.40 -14.53
C ALA A 27 0.14 4.37 -13.82
N TYR A 28 -1.15 4.11 -13.98
CA TYR A 28 -2.18 4.73 -13.15
C TYR A 28 -2.20 4.04 -11.80
N ILE A 29 -2.10 4.84 -10.74
CA ILE A 29 -2.11 4.35 -9.37
C ILE A 29 -3.44 4.74 -8.73
N THR A 30 -4.16 3.73 -8.28
CA THR A 30 -5.24 3.91 -7.31
C THR A 30 -4.75 3.52 -5.93
N SER A 31 -5.37 4.07 -4.90
CA SER A 31 -5.08 3.67 -3.54
C SER A 31 -6.33 3.63 -2.70
N ASP A 32 -6.35 2.68 -1.77
CA ASP A 32 -7.18 2.72 -0.58
C ASP A 32 -6.66 3.78 0.42
N VAL A 33 -7.14 3.73 1.65
CA VAL A 33 -6.87 4.72 2.70
C VAL A 33 -6.11 4.08 3.86
N GLY A 34 -5.05 4.75 4.33
CA GLY A 34 -4.19 4.29 5.41
C GLY A 34 -2.72 4.69 5.22
N GLN A 35 -1.78 3.99 5.86
CA GLN A 35 -0.34 4.27 5.69
C GLN A 35 0.13 3.99 4.26
N HIS A 36 -0.36 2.93 3.63
CA HIS A 36 -0.05 2.58 2.24
C HIS A 36 -0.38 3.72 1.25
N GLN A 37 -1.46 4.47 1.51
CA GLN A 37 -1.85 5.65 0.73
C GLN A 37 -0.79 6.76 0.82
N MET A 38 -0.25 6.98 2.02
CA MET A 38 0.79 7.99 2.23
C MET A 38 2.10 7.55 1.59
N PHE A 39 2.49 6.28 1.75
CA PHE A 39 3.67 5.74 1.09
C PHE A 39 3.55 5.79 -0.44
N ALA A 40 2.38 5.47 -1.00
CA ALA A 40 2.10 5.64 -2.43
C ALA A 40 2.33 7.09 -2.88
N ALA A 41 1.75 8.06 -2.17
CA ALA A 41 1.89 9.49 -2.50
C ALA A 41 3.33 10.01 -2.33
N GLN A 42 4.09 9.44 -1.39
CA GLN A 42 5.46 9.85 -1.08
C GLN A 42 6.51 9.25 -2.02
N PHE A 43 6.36 7.98 -2.39
CA PHE A 43 7.41 7.19 -3.06
C PHE A 43 7.09 6.79 -4.51
N TYR A 44 5.86 6.99 -4.99
CA TYR A 44 5.53 6.84 -6.41
C TYR A 44 5.48 8.23 -7.05
N HIS A 45 6.44 8.55 -7.92
CA HIS A 45 6.48 9.86 -8.56
C HIS A 45 5.50 9.94 -9.75
N PHE A 46 4.77 11.05 -9.85
CA PHE A 46 3.72 11.26 -10.85
C PHE A 46 4.06 12.41 -11.78
N ASP A 47 4.50 12.10 -13.00
CA ASP A 47 4.90 13.11 -13.99
C ASP A 47 3.75 13.55 -14.92
N LYS A 48 2.60 12.87 -14.85
CA LYS A 48 1.43 13.13 -15.70
C LYS A 48 0.18 13.39 -14.85
N PRO A 49 -0.73 14.27 -15.30
CA PRO A 49 -1.99 14.51 -14.61
C PRO A 49 -2.84 13.24 -14.57
N ARG A 50 -3.73 13.15 -13.57
CA ARG A 50 -4.70 12.05 -13.43
C ARG A 50 -4.05 10.66 -13.34
N ARG A 51 -2.83 10.57 -12.81
CA ARG A 51 -2.13 9.30 -12.51
C ARG A 51 -2.30 8.83 -11.07
N TRP A 52 -2.76 9.70 -10.19
CA TRP A 52 -3.06 9.40 -8.79
C TRP A 52 -4.57 9.52 -8.54
N ILE A 53 -5.22 8.40 -8.25
CA ILE A 53 -6.68 8.31 -8.04
C ILE A 53 -6.94 7.76 -6.65
N ASN A 54 -7.39 8.62 -5.74
CA ASN A 54 -7.52 8.26 -4.34
C ASN A 54 -8.62 9.06 -3.62
N SER A 55 -9.22 8.45 -2.58
CA SER A 55 -10.21 9.09 -1.73
C SER A 55 -9.51 9.94 -0.65
N GLY A 56 -9.28 11.21 -0.96
CA GLY A 56 -8.62 12.16 -0.04
C GLY A 56 -9.57 12.79 0.98
N GLY A 57 -10.63 13.47 0.52
CA GLY A 57 -11.49 14.27 1.39
C GLY A 57 -12.30 13.46 2.41
N LEU A 58 -12.97 12.38 1.95
CA LEU A 58 -13.76 11.50 2.82
C LEU A 58 -12.92 10.38 3.44
N GLY A 59 -11.84 9.94 2.79
CA GLY A 59 -11.00 8.85 3.30
C GLY A 59 -11.69 7.49 3.31
N THR A 60 -12.36 7.11 2.22
CA THR A 60 -13.11 5.84 2.12
C THR A 60 -12.19 4.63 1.91
N MET A 61 -12.10 3.72 2.89
CA MET A 61 -11.50 2.39 2.73
C MET A 61 -12.35 1.52 1.79
N GLY A 62 -11.71 0.74 0.92
CA GLY A 62 -12.38 -0.08 -0.12
C GLY A 62 -12.50 0.63 -1.48
N PHE A 63 -12.08 1.89 -1.57
CA PHE A 63 -12.11 2.68 -2.80
C PHE A 63 -11.15 2.17 -3.89
N GLY A 64 -9.97 1.64 -3.50
CA GLY A 64 -8.85 1.41 -4.39
C GLY A 64 -9.13 0.45 -5.54
N LEU A 65 -9.65 -0.75 -5.22
CA LEU A 65 -9.93 -1.80 -6.22
C LEU A 65 -11.05 -1.42 -7.22
N PRO A 66 -12.25 -0.98 -6.78
CA PRO A 66 -13.27 -0.49 -7.72
C PRO A 66 -12.76 0.65 -8.61
N ALA A 67 -11.99 1.59 -8.05
CA ALA A 67 -11.40 2.67 -8.83
C ALA A 67 -10.41 2.15 -9.88
N ALA A 68 -9.57 1.17 -9.55
CA ALA A 68 -8.63 0.57 -10.50
C ALA A 68 -9.34 -0.10 -11.67
N ILE A 69 -10.44 -0.82 -11.40
CA ILE A 69 -11.28 -1.44 -12.43
C ILE A 69 -11.83 -0.34 -13.35
N GLY A 70 -12.39 0.74 -12.79
CA GLY A 70 -12.89 1.88 -13.57
C GLY A 70 -11.82 2.53 -14.45
N VAL A 71 -10.62 2.76 -13.90
CA VAL A 71 -9.48 3.30 -14.66
C VAL A 71 -9.08 2.36 -15.80
N LYS A 72 -9.04 1.04 -15.56
CA LYS A 72 -8.66 0.06 -16.59
C LYS A 72 -9.69 -0.02 -17.70
N LEU A 73 -10.99 0.16 -17.40
CA LEU A 73 -12.04 0.27 -18.41
C LEU A 73 -11.89 1.56 -19.25
N ALA A 74 -11.53 2.67 -18.62
CA ALA A 74 -11.30 3.94 -19.32
C ALA A 74 -9.99 3.95 -20.14
N HIS A 75 -8.99 3.19 -19.70
CA HIS A 75 -7.66 3.11 -20.32
C HIS A 75 -7.20 1.64 -20.49
N PRO A 76 -7.77 0.90 -21.46
CA PRO A 76 -7.53 -0.54 -21.60
C PRO A 76 -6.07 -0.94 -21.79
N GLU A 77 -5.27 -0.12 -22.47
CA GLU A 77 -3.86 -0.39 -22.76
C GLU A 77 -2.90 0.05 -21.64
N ALA A 78 -3.37 0.82 -20.67
CA ALA A 78 -2.51 1.37 -19.62
C ALA A 78 -2.26 0.34 -18.51
N ASP A 79 -1.06 0.33 -17.95
CA ASP A 79 -0.80 -0.37 -16.70
C ASP A 79 -1.53 0.34 -15.54
N VAL A 80 -2.24 -0.42 -14.72
CA VAL A 80 -3.02 0.08 -13.58
C VAL A 80 -2.68 -0.74 -12.34
N ALA A 81 -2.27 -0.06 -11.27
CA ALA A 81 -1.97 -0.67 -9.99
C ALA A 81 -2.84 -0.07 -8.87
N CYS A 82 -3.40 -0.94 -8.03
CA CYS A 82 -4.08 -0.56 -6.79
C CYS A 82 -3.13 -0.82 -5.62
N ILE A 83 -2.64 0.23 -4.97
CA ILE A 83 -1.86 0.10 -3.73
C ILE A 83 -2.84 0.10 -2.56
N THR A 84 -2.88 -0.98 -1.80
CA THR A 84 -3.86 -1.18 -0.73
C THR A 84 -3.20 -1.74 0.53
N GLY A 85 -3.98 -1.82 1.60
CA GLY A 85 -3.64 -2.56 2.82
C GLY A 85 -4.71 -3.59 3.12
N GLU A 86 -4.35 -4.59 3.91
CA GLU A 86 -5.13 -5.78 4.18
C GLU A 86 -6.49 -5.50 4.84
N ALA A 87 -6.59 -4.42 5.63
CA ALA A 87 -7.85 -3.99 6.22
C ALA A 87 -8.76 -3.30 5.18
N SER A 88 -8.18 -2.52 4.27
CA SER A 88 -8.94 -1.77 3.27
C SER A 88 -9.43 -2.65 2.14
N ILE A 89 -8.60 -3.57 1.63
CA ILE A 89 -8.97 -4.43 0.51
C ILE A 89 -10.16 -5.32 0.85
N GLN A 90 -10.29 -5.76 2.11
CA GLN A 90 -11.42 -6.57 2.57
C GLN A 90 -12.77 -5.85 2.47
N MET A 91 -12.81 -4.51 2.47
CA MET A 91 -14.05 -3.76 2.39
C MET A 91 -14.79 -3.97 1.06
N CYS A 92 -14.04 -4.19 -0.03
CA CYS A 92 -14.60 -4.37 -1.38
C CYS A 92 -13.90 -5.51 -2.16
N ILE A 93 -13.42 -6.55 -1.48
CA ILE A 93 -12.68 -7.64 -2.12
C ILE A 93 -13.53 -8.45 -3.10
N GLN A 94 -14.86 -8.44 -2.95
CA GLN A 94 -15.79 -9.09 -3.87
C GLN A 94 -15.68 -8.55 -5.31
N GLU A 95 -15.14 -7.35 -5.51
CA GLU A 95 -14.89 -6.77 -6.84
C GLU A 95 -13.82 -7.52 -7.63
N LEU A 96 -13.10 -8.46 -7.03
CA LEU A 96 -12.34 -9.46 -7.79
C LEU A 96 -13.24 -10.22 -8.78
N SER A 97 -14.50 -10.51 -8.43
CA SER A 97 -15.48 -11.09 -9.37
C SER A 97 -15.74 -10.16 -10.56
N THR A 98 -15.92 -8.87 -10.29
CA THR A 98 -16.11 -7.83 -11.32
C THR A 98 -14.88 -7.75 -12.23
N ALA A 99 -13.67 -7.77 -11.66
CA ALA A 99 -12.45 -7.73 -12.44
C ALA A 99 -12.31 -8.91 -13.42
N LEU A 100 -12.77 -10.10 -13.02
CA LEU A 100 -12.82 -11.26 -13.90
C LEU A 100 -13.87 -11.08 -15.00
N GLN A 101 -15.09 -10.69 -14.63
CA GLN A 101 -16.22 -10.54 -15.55
C GLN A 101 -15.92 -9.54 -16.68
N TYR A 102 -15.27 -8.42 -16.34
CA TYR A 102 -14.93 -7.37 -17.30
C TYR A 102 -13.51 -7.47 -17.85
N LYS A 103 -12.76 -8.52 -17.49
CA LYS A 103 -11.38 -8.74 -17.93
C LYS A 103 -10.51 -7.49 -17.75
N THR A 104 -10.46 -6.94 -16.55
CA THR A 104 -9.68 -5.74 -16.22
C THR A 104 -8.38 -6.13 -15.52
N PRO A 105 -7.27 -6.34 -16.26
CA PRO A 105 -6.04 -6.91 -15.69
C PRO A 105 -5.27 -5.88 -14.86
N VAL A 106 -5.81 -5.55 -13.69
CA VAL A 106 -5.24 -4.64 -12.69
C VAL A 106 -4.24 -5.38 -11.81
N LYS A 107 -3.23 -4.67 -11.28
CA LYS A 107 -2.25 -5.25 -10.35
C LYS A 107 -2.55 -4.74 -8.94
N ILE A 108 -2.89 -5.63 -8.01
CA ILE A 108 -3.24 -5.28 -6.64
C ILE A 108 -1.99 -5.48 -5.79
N ILE A 109 -1.48 -4.38 -5.23
CA ILE A 109 -0.25 -4.30 -4.44
C ILE A 109 -0.67 -4.14 -2.99
N ASN A 110 -0.86 -5.26 -2.30
CA ASN A 110 -1.31 -5.29 -0.90
C ASN A 110 -0.10 -5.19 0.03
N LEU A 111 0.02 -4.07 0.75
CA LEU A 111 1.05 -3.87 1.77
C LEU A 111 0.51 -4.37 3.10
N ASN A 112 0.70 -5.66 3.36
CA ASN A 112 0.13 -6.38 4.48
C ASN A 112 1.00 -6.19 5.72
N ASN A 113 0.56 -5.37 6.67
CA ASN A 113 1.28 -5.14 7.92
C ASN A 113 0.57 -5.72 9.15
N ARG A 114 -0.57 -6.38 8.95
CA ARG A 114 -1.47 -6.97 9.95
C ARG A 114 -2.15 -6.00 10.92
N TYR A 115 -2.23 -4.73 10.56
CA TYR A 115 -2.89 -3.68 11.32
C TYR A 115 -3.72 -2.75 10.43
N MET A 116 -4.68 -2.07 11.04
CA MET A 116 -5.12 -0.76 10.57
C MET A 116 -4.00 0.26 10.85
N GLY A 117 -2.91 0.20 10.07
CA GLY A 117 -1.63 0.84 10.39
C GLY A 117 -1.71 2.33 10.70
N MET A 118 -2.60 3.09 10.06
CA MET A 118 -2.78 4.51 10.34
C MET A 118 -3.37 4.73 11.74
N VAL A 119 -4.36 3.93 12.14
CA VAL A 119 -4.94 3.96 13.50
C VAL A 119 -3.91 3.49 14.53
N ARG A 120 -3.14 2.43 14.20
CA ARG A 120 -2.05 1.92 15.03
C ARG A 120 -1.00 3.01 15.33
N GLN A 121 -0.54 3.74 14.30
CA GLN A 121 0.41 4.85 14.43
C GLN A 121 -0.09 5.93 15.41
N TRP A 122 -1.35 6.34 15.32
CA TRP A 122 -1.92 7.32 16.27
C TRP A 122 -2.06 6.76 17.68
N GLN A 123 -2.34 5.47 17.83
CA GLN A 123 -2.36 4.80 19.14
C GLN A 123 -0.98 4.74 19.80
N GLU A 124 0.08 4.57 19.01
CA GLU A 124 1.47 4.64 19.50
C GLU A 124 1.81 6.05 20.01
N PHE A 125 1.52 7.07 19.22
CA PHE A 125 1.94 8.44 19.55
C PHE A 125 1.09 9.12 20.62
N SER A 126 -0.21 8.82 20.70
CA SER A 126 -1.14 9.58 21.53
C SER A 126 -1.81 8.77 22.64
N TYR A 127 -1.64 7.44 22.64
CA TYR A 127 -2.38 6.55 23.56
C TYR A 127 -1.48 5.45 24.16
N GLU A 128 -0.18 5.72 24.33
CA GLU A 128 0.77 4.82 25.01
C GLU A 128 0.78 3.40 24.40
N SER A 129 0.64 3.31 23.07
CA SER A 129 0.59 2.04 22.33
C SER A 129 -0.56 1.11 22.76
N ARG A 130 -1.67 1.66 23.27
CA ARG A 130 -2.89 0.90 23.57
C ARG A 130 -3.66 0.58 22.29
N TYR A 131 -3.35 -0.57 21.69
CA TYR A 131 -3.96 -1.04 20.45
C TYR A 131 -5.41 -1.51 20.63
N SER A 132 -6.37 -0.58 20.54
CA SER A 132 -7.80 -0.87 20.64
C SER A 132 -8.37 -1.24 19.28
N HIS A 133 -8.59 -2.54 19.04
CA HIS A 133 -9.21 -3.12 17.83
C HIS A 133 -8.57 -2.70 16.49
N SER A 134 -7.29 -2.33 16.50
CA SER A 134 -6.53 -1.93 15.31
C SER A 134 -5.64 -3.05 14.77
N TYR A 135 -5.51 -4.17 15.50
CA TYR A 135 -4.84 -5.39 15.05
C TYR A 135 -5.80 -6.27 14.26
N MET A 136 -5.26 -7.05 13.33
CA MET A 136 -6.05 -7.90 12.43
C MET A 136 -5.56 -9.35 12.51
N ASP A 137 -6.08 -10.13 13.47
CA ASP A 137 -5.77 -11.57 13.57
C ASP A 137 -6.53 -12.41 12.53
N THR A 138 -7.63 -11.88 12.00
CA THR A 138 -8.55 -12.58 11.09
C THR A 138 -8.21 -12.38 9.62
N ILE A 139 -6.95 -12.14 9.28
CA ILE A 139 -6.53 -11.90 7.89
C ILE A 139 -6.64 -13.20 7.09
N PRO A 140 -7.41 -13.24 5.99
CA PRO A 140 -7.53 -14.43 5.17
C PRO A 140 -6.26 -14.66 4.34
N ASP A 141 -6.14 -15.85 3.77
CA ASP A 141 -5.13 -16.08 2.73
C ASP A 141 -5.56 -15.38 1.43
N PHE A 142 -5.01 -14.21 1.17
CA PHE A 142 -5.31 -13.43 -0.02
C PHE A 142 -4.91 -14.11 -1.34
N VAL A 143 -3.89 -14.97 -1.33
CA VAL A 143 -3.49 -15.74 -2.52
C VAL A 143 -4.61 -16.71 -2.87
N ALA A 144 -5.06 -17.51 -1.90
CA ALA A 144 -6.14 -18.45 -2.09
C ALA A 144 -7.46 -17.75 -2.47
N LEU A 145 -7.75 -16.59 -1.88
CA LEU A 145 -8.92 -15.79 -2.25
C LEU A 145 -8.84 -15.29 -3.69
N ALA A 146 -7.71 -14.74 -4.12
CA ALA A 146 -7.52 -14.28 -5.49
C ALA A 146 -7.71 -15.43 -6.50
N GLU A 147 -7.14 -16.60 -6.20
CA GLU A 147 -7.29 -17.81 -7.02
C GLU A 147 -8.75 -18.32 -7.05
N ALA A 148 -9.47 -18.26 -5.93
CA ALA A 148 -10.88 -18.62 -5.87
C ALA A 148 -11.77 -17.73 -6.78
N TYR A 149 -11.38 -16.46 -6.98
CA TYR A 149 -12.01 -15.56 -7.94
C TYR A 149 -11.45 -15.70 -9.38
N GLY A 150 -10.54 -16.65 -9.65
CA GLY A 150 -9.98 -16.91 -10.98
C GLY A 150 -8.77 -16.06 -11.35
N HIS A 151 -8.15 -15.36 -10.39
CA HIS A 151 -6.99 -14.49 -10.59
C HIS A 151 -5.68 -15.16 -10.20
N VAL A 152 -4.57 -14.46 -10.41
CA VAL A 152 -3.24 -14.92 -9.98
C VAL A 152 -2.94 -14.33 -8.63
N GLY A 153 -2.63 -15.16 -7.63
CA GLY A 153 -2.12 -14.72 -6.34
C GLY A 153 -0.60 -14.91 -6.23
N ILE A 154 0.08 -13.97 -5.58
CA ILE A 154 1.52 -14.04 -5.28
C ILE A 154 1.71 -13.56 -3.84
N ARG A 155 2.36 -14.36 -2.99
CA ARG A 155 2.81 -13.93 -1.66
C ARG A 155 4.31 -13.62 -1.70
N VAL A 156 4.72 -12.53 -1.07
CA VAL A 156 6.11 -12.07 -0.99
C VAL A 156 6.45 -11.80 0.46
N GLU A 157 7.46 -12.48 0.99
CA GLU A 157 7.83 -12.41 2.41
C GLU A 157 9.26 -11.88 2.63
N LYS A 158 10.06 -11.80 1.57
CA LYS A 158 11.45 -11.37 1.63
C LYS A 158 11.75 -10.14 0.76
N PRO A 159 12.62 -9.22 1.19
CA PRO A 159 13.00 -8.03 0.42
C PRO A 159 13.52 -8.34 -0.99
N GLU A 160 14.32 -9.39 -1.16
CA GLU A 160 14.90 -9.76 -2.46
C GLU A 160 13.87 -10.21 -3.50
N ASP A 161 12.71 -10.67 -3.04
CA ASP A 161 11.64 -11.20 -3.90
C ASP A 161 10.66 -10.12 -4.38
N VAL A 162 10.76 -8.88 -3.86
CA VAL A 162 9.84 -7.79 -4.19
C VAL A 162 9.88 -7.44 -5.68
N ARG A 163 11.07 -7.15 -6.22
CA ARG A 163 11.24 -6.77 -7.63
C ARG A 163 10.86 -7.90 -8.58
N PRO A 164 11.34 -9.15 -8.41
CA PRO A 164 10.92 -10.28 -9.25
C PRO A 164 9.39 -10.49 -9.26
N ALA A 165 8.72 -10.35 -8.11
CA ALA A 165 7.28 -10.50 -8.01
C ALA A 165 6.52 -9.42 -8.80
N LEU A 166 6.96 -8.15 -8.70
CA LEU A 166 6.41 -7.04 -9.47
C LEU A 166 6.60 -7.26 -10.98
N GLU A 167 7.82 -7.59 -11.42
CA GLU A 167 8.11 -7.84 -12.84
C GLU A 167 7.26 -8.98 -13.41
N LYS A 168 7.13 -10.08 -12.65
CA LYS A 168 6.24 -11.20 -13.01
C LYS A 168 4.79 -10.76 -13.14
N ALA A 169 4.28 -9.97 -12.20
CA ALA A 169 2.89 -9.52 -12.23
C ALA A 169 2.60 -8.57 -13.41
N PHE A 170 3.50 -7.65 -13.73
CA PHE A 170 3.34 -6.71 -14.84
C PHE A 170 3.60 -7.35 -16.23
N ALA A 171 4.29 -8.49 -16.30
CA ALA A 171 4.41 -9.29 -17.52
C ALA A 171 3.06 -9.95 -17.90
N LEU A 172 2.18 -10.24 -16.94
CA LEU A 172 0.85 -10.80 -17.17
C LEU A 172 -0.13 -9.70 -17.60
N LYS A 173 -0.18 -9.41 -18.91
CA LYS A 173 -0.97 -8.30 -19.46
C LYS A 173 -2.47 -8.56 -19.51
N ASP A 174 -2.90 -9.81 -19.46
CA ASP A 174 -4.30 -10.27 -19.60
C ASP A 174 -4.92 -10.76 -18.29
N ARG A 175 -4.17 -10.74 -17.18
CA ARG A 175 -4.63 -11.22 -15.87
C ARG A 175 -4.60 -10.14 -14.80
N THR A 176 -5.62 -10.16 -13.94
CA THR A 176 -5.52 -9.49 -12.63
C THR A 176 -4.59 -10.31 -11.75
N VAL A 177 -3.70 -9.60 -11.05
CA VAL A 177 -2.71 -10.22 -10.17
C VAL A 177 -2.82 -9.58 -8.80
N PHE A 178 -3.02 -10.39 -7.77
CA PHE A 178 -2.97 -9.98 -6.37
C PHE A 178 -1.60 -10.31 -5.81
N ILE A 179 -0.86 -9.31 -5.35
CA ILE A 179 0.45 -9.48 -4.72
C ILE A 179 0.34 -9.07 -3.26
N ASP A 180 0.52 -10.03 -2.36
CA ASP A 180 0.46 -9.89 -0.91
C ASP A 180 1.89 -9.76 -0.36
N PHE A 181 2.33 -8.53 -0.08
CA PHE A 181 3.64 -8.25 0.50
C PHE A 181 3.54 -8.24 2.02
N ILE A 182 4.23 -9.15 2.69
CA ILE A 182 4.32 -9.14 4.15
C ILE A 182 5.33 -8.08 4.57
N THR A 183 4.81 -6.92 4.99
CA THR A 183 5.60 -5.73 5.30
C THR A 183 5.85 -5.55 6.79
N ASP A 184 6.86 -4.73 7.10
CA ASP A 184 7.20 -4.37 8.47
C ASP A 184 6.02 -3.68 9.19
N ARG A 185 5.64 -4.29 10.32
CA ARG A 185 4.50 -3.86 11.13
C ARG A 185 4.80 -2.67 12.02
N THR A 186 6.07 -2.32 12.22
CA THR A 186 6.47 -1.20 13.08
C THR A 186 6.66 0.11 12.32
N GLU A 187 6.48 0.10 10.99
CA GLU A 187 6.68 1.30 10.18
C GLU A 187 5.61 2.36 10.42
N ASN A 188 6.06 3.61 10.55
CA ASN A 188 5.25 4.82 10.70
C ASN A 188 5.47 5.74 9.50
N VAL A 189 4.45 6.54 9.17
CA VAL A 189 4.51 7.52 8.09
C VAL A 189 5.18 8.79 8.60
N TYR A 190 6.26 9.18 7.93
CA TYR A 190 6.98 10.43 8.13
C TYR A 190 7.25 11.12 6.78
N PRO A 191 7.45 12.44 6.76
CA PRO A 191 7.26 13.36 7.88
C PRO A 191 5.78 13.52 8.26
N MET A 192 5.50 13.99 9.46
CA MET A 192 4.15 14.14 9.99
C MET A 192 3.97 15.51 10.65
N ILE A 193 2.84 16.16 10.40
CA ILE A 193 2.39 17.33 11.15
C ILE A 193 1.13 16.89 11.90
N GLU A 194 1.18 16.92 13.22
CA GLU A 194 0.01 16.58 14.04
C GLU A 194 -1.10 17.61 13.87
N SER A 195 -2.34 17.17 14.10
CA SER A 195 -3.51 18.05 14.01
C SER A 195 -3.36 19.26 14.94
N GLY A 196 -3.48 20.46 14.38
CA GLY A 196 -3.36 21.72 15.11
C GLY A 196 -1.96 22.31 15.18
N LYS A 197 -0.91 21.62 14.71
CA LYS A 197 0.47 22.15 14.65
C LYS A 197 0.77 22.87 13.32
N GLY A 198 1.75 23.77 13.33
CA GLY A 198 2.22 24.48 12.14
C GLY A 198 3.20 23.66 11.28
N HIS A 199 3.45 24.11 10.04
CA HIS A 199 4.40 23.44 9.13
C HIS A 199 5.83 23.34 9.69
N GLN A 200 6.24 24.30 10.53
CA GLN A 200 7.55 24.34 11.18
C GLN A 200 7.71 23.32 12.33
N GLU A 201 6.62 22.70 12.78
CA GLU A 201 6.58 21.73 13.88
C GLU A 201 6.47 20.28 13.37
N MET A 202 6.95 20.05 12.15
CA MET A 202 6.91 18.77 11.48
C MET A 202 7.83 17.76 12.17
N THR A 203 7.26 16.64 12.59
CA THR A 203 8.00 15.50 13.11
C THR A 203 8.68 14.76 11.95
N LEU A 204 10.00 14.63 12.03
CA LEU A 204 10.82 13.90 11.07
C LEU A 204 11.11 12.49 11.59
N ARG A 205 11.39 11.56 10.68
CA ARG A 205 11.89 10.23 11.05
C ARG A 205 13.23 10.39 11.76
N ILE A 206 13.39 9.75 12.91
CA ILE A 206 14.68 9.66 13.59
C ILE A 206 15.61 8.77 12.74
N ALA A 207 16.79 9.27 12.41
CA ALA A 207 17.75 8.55 11.58
C ALA A 207 18.16 7.23 12.27
N PRO A 208 18.33 6.11 11.53
CA PRO A 208 18.82 4.86 12.09
C PRO A 208 20.13 5.07 12.89
N GLY A 209 20.16 4.59 14.13
CA GLY A 209 21.33 4.75 15.03
C GLY A 209 21.33 6.01 15.91
N THR A 210 20.29 6.85 15.85
CA THR A 210 20.14 7.98 16.79
C THR A 210 19.69 7.48 18.16
N PRO A 211 20.37 7.88 19.27
CA PRO A 211 19.94 7.50 20.63
C PRO A 211 18.53 8.00 20.95
N ILE A 212 17.67 7.10 21.43
CA ILE A 212 16.25 7.35 21.74
C ILE A 212 16.07 8.12 23.07
N ASP A 213 17.15 8.29 23.84
CA ASP A 213 17.14 8.93 25.17
C ASP A 213 16.66 10.40 25.18
N ARG A 214 16.46 11.02 24.01
CA ARG A 214 16.05 12.43 23.90
C ARG A 214 14.55 12.67 23.73
N GLU A 215 13.71 11.63 23.62
CA GLU A 215 12.29 11.80 23.28
C GLU A 215 11.30 11.51 24.43
N LEU A 216 11.79 11.29 25.66
CA LEU A 216 10.96 11.10 26.85
C LEU A 216 11.13 12.21 27.91
N ALA A 217 11.49 13.42 27.50
CA ALA A 217 11.51 14.61 28.36
C ALA A 217 10.48 15.65 27.91
#